data_AF-A0A1L9UHG8-F1
#
_entry.id   AF-A0A1L9UHG8-F1
#
_cell.length_a   1.000
_cell.length_b   1.000
_cell.length_c   1.000
_cell.angle_alpha   90.00
_cell.angle_beta   90.00
_cell.angle_gamma   90.00
#
_symmetry.space_group_name_H-M   'P 1'
#
loop_
_entity.id
_entity.type
_entity.pdbx_description
1 polymer ?
#
loop_
_entity_poly.entity_id
_entity_poly.type
_entity_poly.pdbx_seq_one_letter_code
_entity_poly.pdbx_strand_id
1 'polypeptide(L)'
;MKFIDADSAHTSNLGKWGIIRLKVENYWFLTDGQLASGLPFRLDSKLRYGDRGDLVYQGYIDTWSCDYHLFTSDTLSFSDMEGKLGSGNIWPFSDSEEAEYGDIIWKNPYMH
;
A
#
# COMPACT_ATOMS: atom_id res chain seq x y z
N MET A 1 -16.34 0.26 -6.07
CA MET A 1 -14.93 0.15 -5.71
C MET A 1 -14.32 -0.96 -6.54
N LYS A 2 -13.16 -0.73 -7.16
CA LYS A 2 -12.47 -1.75 -7.96
C LYS A 2 -10.97 -1.60 -7.80
N PHE A 3 -10.24 -2.69 -8.00
CA PHE A 3 -8.79 -2.65 -8.08
C PHE A 3 -8.34 -2.28 -9.49
N ILE A 4 -7.35 -1.40 -9.59
CA ILE A 4 -6.64 -1.02 -10.81
C ILE A 4 -5.18 -1.43 -10.60
N ASP A 5 -4.66 -2.27 -11.48
CA ASP A 5 -3.31 -2.81 -11.38
C ASP A 5 -2.20 -1.75 -11.57
N ALA A 6 -1.00 -2.08 -11.11
CA ALA A 6 0.16 -1.19 -11.14
C ALA A 6 0.51 -0.68 -12.54
N ASP A 7 0.41 -1.54 -13.57
CA ASP A 7 0.71 -1.18 -14.96
C ASP A 7 -0.28 -0.14 -15.50
N SER A 8 -1.56 -0.30 -15.15
CA SER A 8 -2.64 0.64 -15.47
C SER A 8 -2.61 1.90 -14.59
N ALA A 9 -1.97 1.84 -13.43
CA ALA A 9 -1.96 2.89 -12.41
C ALA A 9 -0.82 3.89 -12.52
N HIS A 10 0.12 3.71 -13.46
CA HIS A 10 1.42 4.38 -13.47
C HIS A 10 1.40 5.92 -13.52
N THR A 11 0.24 6.54 -13.79
CA THR A 11 0.05 8.00 -13.87
C THR A 11 -0.83 8.59 -12.76
N SER A 12 -1.29 7.78 -11.81
CA SER A 12 -2.17 8.24 -10.71
C SER A 12 -1.37 8.92 -9.58
N ASN A 13 -1.96 9.94 -8.97
CA ASN A 13 -1.40 10.61 -7.80
C ASN A 13 -1.65 9.74 -6.56
N LEU A 14 -0.64 9.60 -5.70
CA LEU A 14 -0.86 9.03 -4.39
C LEU A 14 -1.71 10.00 -3.59
N GLY A 15 -2.85 9.50 -3.13
CA GLY A 15 -3.57 10.12 -2.03
C GLY A 15 -2.66 10.28 -0.80
N LYS A 16 -3.19 10.90 0.25
CA LYS A 16 -2.50 11.07 1.55
C LYS A 16 -2.35 9.77 2.35
N TRP A 17 -3.11 8.75 1.97
CA TRP A 17 -3.16 7.46 2.64
C TRP A 17 -2.93 6.34 1.64
N GLY A 18 -2.10 5.37 2.02
CA GLY A 18 -1.90 4.12 1.29
C GLY A 18 -2.25 2.93 2.15
N ILE A 19 -2.44 1.78 1.50
CA ILE A 19 -2.68 0.49 2.10
C ILE A 19 -1.43 -0.36 1.92
N ILE A 20 -0.96 -0.98 3.00
CA ILE A 20 0.07 -2.00 2.93
C ILE A 20 -0.45 -3.27 3.56
N ARG A 21 -0.31 -4.38 2.84
CA ARG A 21 -0.53 -5.71 3.38
C ARG A 21 0.81 -6.33 3.77
N LEU A 22 0.95 -6.64 5.05
CA LEU A 22 2.10 -7.34 5.60
C LEU A 22 1.69 -8.77 5.89
N LYS A 23 2.19 -9.72 5.10
CA LYS A 23 1.77 -11.13 5.12
C LYS A 23 0.25 -11.31 4.89
N VAL A 24 -0.55 -11.26 5.95
CA VAL A 24 -2.01 -11.49 5.91
C VAL A 24 -2.83 -10.36 6.52
N GLU A 25 -2.17 -9.34 7.07
CA GLU A 25 -2.83 -8.24 7.76
C GLU A 25 -2.72 -6.95 6.95
N ASN A 26 -3.79 -6.16 6.94
CA ASN A 26 -3.83 -4.90 6.21
C ASN A 26 -3.64 -3.73 7.17
N TYR A 27 -2.90 -2.74 6.69
CA TYR A 27 -2.54 -1.55 7.44
C TYR A 27 -2.73 -0.34 6.56
N TRP A 28 -3.17 0.73 7.18
CA TRP A 28 -3.04 2.05 6.61
C TRP A 28 -1.65 2.59 6.90
N PHE A 29 -1.12 3.39 5.98
CA PHE A 29 0.05 4.19 6.25
C PHE A 29 -0.05 5.56 5.59
N LEU A 30 0.65 6.53 6.17
CA LEU A 30 0.70 7.88 5.64
C LEU A 30 1.65 7.94 4.44
N THR A 31 1.12 8.38 3.30
CA THR A 31 1.90 8.69 2.10
C THR A 31 2.11 10.20 2.04
N ASP A 32 3.29 10.66 1.59
CA ASP A 32 3.60 12.10 1.49
C ASP A 32 2.86 12.79 0.31
N GLY A 33 1.81 12.18 -0.27
CA GLY A 33 0.95 12.78 -1.30
C GLY A 33 1.64 13.07 -2.64
N GLN A 34 2.59 12.23 -3.05
CA GLN A 34 3.39 12.38 -4.29
C GLN A 34 2.81 11.55 -5.45
N LEU A 35 3.43 11.55 -6.63
CA LEU A 35 3.03 10.65 -7.73
C LEU A 35 3.21 9.17 -7.33
N ALA A 36 2.42 8.23 -7.88
CA ALA A 36 2.62 6.79 -7.61
C ALA A 36 3.99 6.29 -8.08
N SER A 37 4.50 6.87 -9.17
CA SER A 37 5.88 6.69 -9.64
C SER A 37 6.94 7.34 -8.73
N GLY A 38 6.52 8.17 -7.79
CA GLY A 38 7.31 8.88 -6.80
C GLY A 38 6.95 8.51 -5.37
N LEU A 39 6.50 7.27 -5.12
CA LEU A 39 6.32 6.78 -3.77
C LEU A 39 7.62 6.97 -2.96
N PRO A 40 7.55 7.64 -1.81
CA PRO A 40 8.38 8.83 -1.62
C PRO A 40 9.44 8.59 -0.57
N PHE A 41 10.63 9.13 -0.82
CA PHE A 41 11.72 9.62 0.06
C PHE A 41 11.86 9.15 1.54
N ARG A 42 10.77 8.87 2.29
CA ARG A 42 10.79 8.25 3.63
C ARG A 42 11.00 6.74 3.60
N LEU A 43 10.39 6.05 2.65
CA LEU A 43 10.72 4.66 2.35
C LEU A 43 12.00 4.72 1.53
N ASP A 44 13.12 4.93 2.23
CA ASP A 44 14.47 5.05 1.68
C ASP A 44 14.66 4.09 0.49
N SER A 45 15.49 4.49 -0.48
CA SER A 45 16.06 3.72 -1.60
C SER A 45 16.54 2.28 -1.30
N LYS A 46 16.49 1.88 -0.02
CA LYS A 46 16.74 0.55 0.55
C LYS A 46 15.53 -0.38 0.52
N LEU A 47 14.31 0.13 0.41
CA LEU A 47 13.13 -0.67 0.08
C LEU A 47 13.06 -0.74 -1.45
N ARG A 48 13.78 -1.70 -2.02
CA ARG A 48 13.77 -1.88 -3.49
C ARG A 48 12.33 -2.04 -3.96
N TYR A 49 12.02 -1.39 -5.06
CA TYR A 49 10.69 -1.23 -5.61
C TYR A 49 10.61 -1.99 -6.94
N GLY A 50 9.57 -2.79 -7.14
CA GLY A 50 9.42 -3.74 -8.27
C GLY A 50 9.46 -5.20 -7.82
N ASP A 51 9.33 -6.14 -8.77
CA ASP A 51 9.08 -7.59 -8.60
C ASP A 51 10.09 -8.39 -7.74
N ARG A 52 11.08 -7.72 -7.15
CA ARG A 52 12.17 -8.29 -6.34
C ARG A 52 12.52 -7.44 -5.11
N GLY A 53 11.58 -6.58 -4.71
CA GLY A 53 11.69 -5.66 -3.59
C GLY A 53 11.18 -6.20 -2.26
N ASP A 54 11.55 -5.56 -1.15
CA ASP A 54 10.89 -5.79 0.15
C ASP A 54 9.47 -5.20 0.19
N LEU A 55 9.14 -4.30 -0.75
CA LEU A 55 7.82 -3.72 -0.90
C LEU A 55 7.43 -3.74 -2.38
N VAL A 56 6.31 -4.36 -2.70
CA VAL A 56 5.82 -4.50 -4.08
C VAL A 56 4.57 -3.64 -4.24
N TYR A 57 4.61 -2.72 -5.21
CA TYR A 57 3.43 -1.95 -5.58
C TYR A 57 2.50 -2.80 -6.42
N GLN A 58 1.24 -2.88 -6.01
CA GLN A 58 0.25 -3.74 -6.68
C GLN A 58 -0.68 -2.93 -7.60
N GLY A 59 -0.88 -1.64 -7.31
CA GLY A 59 -1.90 -0.83 -7.95
C GLY A 59 -2.68 0.01 -6.93
N TYR A 60 -3.93 0.37 -7.23
CA TYR A 60 -4.78 1.11 -6.31
C TYR A 60 -6.23 0.64 -6.33
N ILE A 61 -6.93 0.94 -5.25
CA ILE A 61 -8.36 0.75 -5.13
C ILE A 61 -9.04 2.08 -5.50
N ASP A 62 -9.72 2.08 -6.63
CA ASP A 62 -10.52 3.20 -7.14
C ASP A 62 -11.80 3.32 -6.30
N THR A 63 -11.92 4.45 -5.60
CA THR A 63 -13.11 4.82 -4.83
C THR A 63 -13.66 6.16 -5.29
N TRP A 64 -14.92 6.43 -4.96
CA TRP A 64 -15.59 7.67 -5.35
C TRP A 64 -14.96 8.94 -4.74
N SER A 65 -14.21 8.81 -3.65
CA SER A 65 -13.65 9.93 -2.90
C SER A 65 -12.13 10.04 -2.98
N CYS A 66 -11.40 8.91 -3.04
CA CYS A 66 -9.94 8.89 -3.06
C CYS A 66 -9.40 7.53 -3.52
N ASP A 67 -8.33 7.55 -4.32
CA ASP A 67 -7.64 6.32 -4.72
C ASP A 67 -6.70 5.84 -3.61
N TYR A 68 -6.87 4.59 -3.18
CA TYR A 68 -6.03 3.98 -2.14
C TYR A 68 -5.02 3.03 -2.74
N HIS A 69 -3.76 3.44 -2.74
CA HIS A 69 -2.67 2.68 -3.33
C HIS A 69 -2.27 1.50 -2.46
N LEU A 70 -2.12 0.33 -3.06
CA LEU A 70 -1.85 -0.93 -2.39
C LEU A 70 -0.40 -1.39 -2.57
N PHE A 71 0.22 -1.73 -1.45
CA PHE A 71 1.53 -2.35 -1.36
C PHE A 71 1.43 -3.70 -0.67
N THR A 72 2.32 -4.62 -1.01
CA THR A 72 2.48 -5.89 -0.30
C THR A 72 3.93 -6.09 0.14
N SER A 73 4.10 -6.79 1.24
CA SER A 73 5.39 -7.30 1.70
C SER A 73 5.23 -8.60 2.48
N ASP A 74 6.04 -9.59 2.12
CA ASP A 74 6.13 -10.86 2.86
C ASP A 74 7.32 -10.89 3.83
N THR A 75 8.28 -9.97 3.65
CA THR A 75 9.52 -9.91 4.41
C THR A 75 9.46 -8.92 5.57
N LEU A 76 8.66 -7.85 5.45
CA LEU A 76 8.58 -6.80 6.45
C LEU A 76 7.53 -7.11 7.51
N SER A 77 7.89 -6.83 8.76
CA SER A 77 6.94 -6.79 9.88
C SER A 77 6.37 -5.38 10.08
N PHE A 78 5.30 -5.28 10.87
CA PHE A 78 4.76 -3.99 11.30
C PHE A 78 5.84 -3.13 11.98
N SER A 79 6.69 -3.72 12.82
CA SER A 79 7.76 -3.00 13.52
C SER A 79 8.83 -2.47 12.55
N ASP A 80 9.15 -3.22 11.49
CA ASP A 80 10.06 -2.74 10.44
C ASP A 80 9.46 -1.53 9.71
N MET A 81 8.17 -1.59 9.40
CA MET A 81 7.46 -0.49 8.76
C MET A 81 7.34 0.73 9.67
N GLU A 82 7.01 0.53 10.94
CA GLU A 82 6.94 1.61 11.93
C GLU A 82 8.32 2.28 12.14
N GLY A 83 9.39 1.48 12.21
CA GLY A 83 10.75 1.99 12.31
C GLY A 83 11.19 2.81 11.09
N LYS A 84 10.69 2.47 9.90
CA LYS A 84 11.00 3.18 8.64
C LYS A 84 10.14 4.42 8.43
N LEU A 85 8.84 4.33 8.70
CA LEU A 85 7.89 5.43 8.51
C LEU A 85 7.89 6.42 9.67
N GLY A 86 8.35 6.00 10.86
CA GLY A 86 8.18 6.68 12.13
C GLY A 86 6.87 6.27 12.82
N SER A 87 6.92 6.21 14.15
CA SER A 87 5.75 5.84 14.96
C SER A 87 4.57 6.79 14.71
N GLY A 88 3.36 6.22 14.60
CA GLY A 88 2.12 6.94 14.27
C GLY A 88 1.87 7.14 12.78
N ASN A 89 2.76 6.68 11.89
CA ASN A 89 2.57 6.76 10.43
C ASN A 89 2.11 5.44 9.79
N ILE A 90 1.82 4.42 10.60
CA ILE A 90 1.20 3.15 10.19
C ILE A 90 0.23 2.70 11.29
N TRP A 91 -0.95 2.19 10.91
CA TRP A 91 -1.95 1.66 11.84
C TRP A 91 -2.72 0.49 11.22
N PRO A 92 -3.11 -0.50 12.02
CA PRO A 92 -3.88 -1.64 11.54
C PRO A 92 -5.25 -1.20 11.04
N PHE A 93 -5.80 -1.95 10.08
CA PHE A 93 -7.20 -1.84 9.72
C PHE A 93 -8.09 -2.22 10.92
N SER A 94 -9.20 -1.52 11.04
CA SER A 94 -10.36 -1.89 11.85
C SER A 94 -11.21 -2.94 11.15
N ASP A 95 -12.08 -3.61 11.90
CA ASP A 95 -13.02 -4.59 11.35
C ASP A 95 -13.91 -4.01 10.23
N SER A 96 -14.27 -2.73 10.33
CA SER A 96 -15.04 -2.05 9.28
C SER A 96 -14.25 -1.86 7.98
N GLU A 97 -12.95 -1.58 8.08
CA GLU A 97 -12.08 -1.40 6.93
C GLU A 97 -11.76 -2.76 6.29
N GLU A 98 -11.57 -3.80 7.08
CA GLU A 98 -11.46 -5.17 6.56
C GLU A 98 -12.73 -5.61 5.81
N ALA A 99 -13.91 -5.30 6.35
CA ALA A 99 -15.17 -5.61 5.68
C ALA A 99 -15.37 -4.82 4.37
N GLU A 100 -14.87 -3.60 4.29
CA GLU A 100 -15.02 -2.73 3.12
C GLU A 100 -13.98 -3.02 2.02
N TYR A 101 -12.71 -3.17 2.39
CA TYR A 101 -11.58 -3.24 1.46
C TYR A 101 -10.94 -4.63 1.37
N GLY A 102 -11.00 -5.42 2.46
CA GLY A 102 -10.25 -6.67 2.60
C GLY A 102 -10.53 -7.68 1.48
N ASP A 103 -11.78 -7.76 1.04
CA ASP A 103 -12.21 -8.65 -0.05
C ASP A 103 -11.60 -8.26 -1.41
N ILE A 104 -11.48 -6.96 -1.69
CA ILE A 104 -10.89 -6.43 -2.93
C ILE A 104 -9.38 -6.62 -2.91
N ILE A 105 -8.77 -6.37 -1.76
CA ILE A 105 -7.36 -6.63 -1.51
C ILE A 105 -7.10 -8.12 -1.75
N TRP A 106 -7.80 -9.02 -1.05
CA TRP A 106 -7.58 -10.47 -1.13
C TRP A 106 -7.77 -11.07 -2.53
N LYS A 107 -8.74 -10.56 -3.30
CA LYS A 107 -9.05 -11.04 -4.65
C LYS A 107 -8.15 -10.45 -5.73
N ASN A 108 -7.20 -9.58 -5.37
CA ASN A 108 -6.22 -9.03 -6.31
C ASN A 108 -5.39 -10.18 -6.94
N PRO A 109 -5.38 -10.35 -8.28
CA PRO A 109 -4.71 -11.47 -8.94
C PRO A 109 -3.18 -11.49 -8.80
N TYR A 110 -2.60 -10.39 -8.34
CA TYR A 110 -1.16 -10.24 -8.12
C TYR A 110 -0.74 -10.53 -6.65
N MET A 111 -1.67 -11.03 -5.84
CA MET A 111 -1.40 -11.63 -4.53
C MET A 111 -0.74 -13.00 -4.71
N HIS A 112 0.54 -13.11 -4.39
CA HIS A 112 1.30 -14.36 -4.37
C HIS A 112 1.87 -14.64 -2.99
#